data_AF-A0A3D4H4A6-F1
#
_entry.id   AF-A0A3D4H4A6-F1
#
_cell.length_a   1.000
_cell.length_b   1.000
_cell.length_c   1.000
_cell.angle_alpha   90.00
_cell.angle_beta   90.00
_cell.angle_gamma   90.00
#
_symmetry.space_group_name_H-M   'P 1'
#
loop_
_entity.id
_entity.type
_entity.pdbx_description
1 polymer ?
#
loop_
_entity_poly.entity_id
_entity_poly.type
_entity_poly.pdbx_seq_one_letter_code
_entity_poly.pdbx_strand_id
1 'polypeptide(L)'
;MGSWRGWKNGSKKNSKASWLAEEGYAVVSINYRLTDVAQWPAQIDDCREAVRWARRNAAVFGLDPNRIGAWGSSAGGHLVALMATLPYPENESISSRVSVVCDWYGPTELLTMPPNNVGNGRTEEDVANSNGAKLLGCTVKDCPDLAKQASAYDNVSSDDAAFLIMHGDEDPGVPLQQST
;
A
#
# COMPACT_ATOMS: atom_id res chain seq x y z
N MET A 1 -18.81 -0.88 15.14
CA MET A 1 -18.08 0.00 14.20
C MET A 1 -16.59 -0.29 14.35
N GLY A 2 -16.00 -1.06 13.44
CA GLY A 2 -14.57 -1.32 13.44
C GLY A 2 -13.83 -0.10 12.89
N SER A 3 -12.95 0.51 13.68
CA SER A 3 -12.15 1.64 13.21
C SER A 3 -11.10 1.16 12.21
N TRP A 4 -11.21 1.63 10.97
CA TRP A 4 -10.18 1.53 9.93
C TRP A 4 -8.83 2.03 10.48
N ARG A 5 -7.85 1.12 10.62
CA ARG A 5 -6.55 1.43 11.26
C ARG A 5 -5.53 2.03 10.29
N GLY A 6 -5.75 1.93 8.98
CA GLY A 6 -4.97 2.61 7.93
C GLY A 6 -3.46 2.53 8.10
N TRP A 7 -2.75 3.57 7.66
CA TRP A 7 -1.30 3.74 7.82
C TRP A 7 -0.88 4.21 9.23
N LYS A 8 -1.78 4.14 10.22
CA LYS A 8 -1.57 4.62 11.60
C LYS A 8 -1.11 3.52 12.55
N ASN A 9 -1.20 2.26 12.15
CA ASN A 9 -0.86 1.12 12.99
C ASN A 9 -0.46 -0.09 12.13
N GLY A 10 0.47 -0.90 12.63
CA GLY A 10 0.96 -2.10 11.95
C GLY A 10 2.27 -2.58 12.58
N SER A 11 2.61 -3.85 12.35
CA SER A 11 3.89 -4.40 12.78
C SER A 11 4.30 -5.55 11.87
N LYS A 12 5.60 -5.69 11.64
CA LYS A 12 6.22 -6.86 10.99
C LYS A 12 6.06 -8.15 11.79
N LYS A 13 5.64 -8.07 13.06
CA LYS A 13 5.34 -9.24 13.88
C LYS A 13 4.01 -9.85 13.41
N ASN A 14 3.91 -11.18 13.37
CA ASN A 14 2.70 -11.92 12.98
C ASN A 14 2.19 -11.56 11.57
N SER A 15 3.08 -11.66 10.57
CA SER A 15 2.70 -11.45 9.17
C SER A 15 1.49 -12.32 8.80
N LYS A 16 0.45 -11.70 8.25
CA LYS A 16 -0.71 -12.41 7.70
C LYS A 16 -0.38 -13.27 6.48
N ALA A 17 0.79 -13.07 5.88
CA ALA A 17 1.29 -13.85 4.76
C ALA A 17 2.32 -14.92 5.17
N SER A 18 2.49 -15.20 6.47
CA SER A 18 3.49 -16.19 6.93
C SER A 18 3.24 -17.60 6.39
N TRP A 19 1.98 -17.93 6.07
CA TRP A 19 1.59 -19.21 5.48
C TRP A 19 2.28 -19.47 4.12
N LEU A 20 2.70 -18.45 3.38
CA LEU A 20 3.47 -18.62 2.14
C LEU A 20 4.81 -19.34 2.37
N ALA A 21 5.34 -19.30 3.59
CA ALA A 21 6.55 -20.05 3.95
C ALA A 21 6.33 -21.57 3.88
N GLU A 22 5.11 -22.03 4.18
CA GLU A 22 4.73 -23.44 4.08
C GLU A 22 4.61 -23.89 2.61
N GLU A 23 4.32 -22.94 1.71
CA GLU A 23 4.26 -23.13 0.25
C GLU A 23 5.62 -22.98 -0.46
N GLY A 24 6.72 -22.89 0.30
CA GLY A 24 8.08 -22.83 -0.25
C GLY A 24 8.58 -21.44 -0.65
N TYR A 25 7.89 -20.37 -0.25
CA TYR A 25 8.36 -19.00 -0.43
C TYR A 25 9.18 -18.50 0.77
N ALA A 26 10.19 -17.68 0.52
CA ALA A 26 10.77 -16.87 1.58
C ALA A 26 9.85 -15.67 1.89
N VAL A 27 9.53 -15.44 3.16
CA VAL A 27 8.65 -14.34 3.59
C VAL A 27 9.46 -13.27 4.31
N VAL A 28 9.58 -12.08 3.69
CA VAL A 28 10.20 -10.90 4.31
C VAL A 28 9.09 -9.97 4.80
N SER A 29 8.77 -10.01 6.09
CA SER A 29 7.78 -9.11 6.70
C SER A 29 8.42 -7.78 7.11
N ILE A 30 7.84 -6.67 6.67
CA ILE A 30 8.43 -5.33 6.82
C ILE A 30 7.60 -4.42 7.72
N ASN A 31 8.28 -3.40 8.27
CA ASN A 31 7.62 -2.20 8.79
C ASN A 31 7.82 -1.08 7.75
N TYR A 32 6.87 -0.16 7.72
CA TYR A 32 7.00 1.15 7.07
C TYR A 32 6.66 2.24 8.10
N ARG A 33 7.16 3.46 7.89
CA ARG A 33 6.89 4.62 8.75
C ARG A 33 5.39 4.91 8.77
N LEU A 34 4.82 4.98 9.97
CA LEU A 34 3.41 5.28 10.19
C LEU A 34 3.16 6.79 10.09
N THR A 35 1.91 7.21 9.91
CA THR A 35 1.57 8.62 9.64
C THR A 35 1.81 9.59 10.80
N ASP A 36 2.01 9.08 12.01
CA ASP A 36 2.46 9.86 13.17
C ASP A 36 3.98 10.12 13.14
N VAL A 37 4.73 9.39 12.32
CA VAL A 37 6.18 9.55 12.12
C VAL A 37 6.48 10.32 10.83
N ALA A 38 5.80 10.01 9.72
CA ALA A 38 6.04 10.64 8.44
C ALA A 38 4.80 10.61 7.51
N GLN A 39 4.66 11.63 6.68
CA GLN A 39 3.64 11.73 5.64
C GLN A 39 4.11 11.06 4.33
N TRP A 40 3.20 10.87 3.39
CA TRP A 40 3.47 10.40 2.04
C TRP A 40 4.57 11.25 1.37
N PRO A 41 5.53 10.65 0.63
CA PRO A 41 5.61 9.25 0.19
C PRO A 41 6.44 8.32 1.08
N ALA A 42 6.70 8.66 2.35
CA ALA A 42 7.59 7.88 3.23
C ALA A 42 7.25 6.38 3.29
N GLN A 43 5.96 6.03 3.26
CA GLN A 43 5.47 4.66 3.34
C GLN A 43 5.88 3.84 2.11
N ILE A 44 5.70 4.38 0.89
CA ILE A 44 6.06 3.67 -0.34
C ILE A 44 7.57 3.62 -0.52
N ASP A 45 8.29 4.64 -0.07
CA ASP A 45 9.76 4.65 -0.08
C ASP A 45 10.33 3.53 0.79
N ASP A 46 9.72 3.29 1.96
CA ASP A 46 10.12 2.18 2.83
C ASP A 46 9.83 0.81 2.20
N CYS A 47 8.70 0.66 1.50
CA CYS A 47 8.39 -0.56 0.75
C CYS A 47 9.39 -0.81 -0.40
N ARG A 48 9.73 0.24 -1.16
CA ARG A 48 10.75 0.16 -2.23
C ARG A 48 12.12 -0.19 -1.66
N GLU A 49 12.48 0.39 -0.52
CA GLU A 49 13.75 0.10 0.15
C GLU A 49 13.82 -1.33 0.66
N ALA A 50 12.70 -1.89 1.13
CA ALA A 50 12.63 -3.29 1.50
C ALA A 50 12.90 -4.23 0.30
N VAL A 51 12.39 -3.92 -0.89
CA VAL A 51 12.69 -4.71 -2.10
C VAL A 51 14.16 -4.61 -2.47
N ARG A 52 14.73 -3.40 -2.43
CA ARG A 52 16.16 -3.19 -2.68
C ARG A 52 17.02 -3.93 -1.66
N TRP A 53 16.60 -3.94 -0.40
CA TRP A 53 17.26 -4.71 0.66
C TRP A 53 17.20 -6.22 0.38
N ALA A 54 16.04 -6.75 0.00
CA ALA A 54 15.90 -8.16 -0.35
C ALA A 54 16.82 -8.55 -1.52
N ARG A 55 16.89 -7.71 -2.57
CA ARG A 55 17.82 -7.92 -3.69
C ARG A 55 19.29 -7.88 -3.27
N ARG A 56 19.69 -6.87 -2.48
CA ARG A 56 21.09 -6.77 -1.97
C ARG A 56 21.51 -8.00 -1.18
N ASN A 57 20.58 -8.59 -0.43
CA ASN A 57 20.87 -9.71 0.46
C ASN A 57 20.46 -11.06 -0.14
N ALA A 58 20.07 -11.11 -1.42
CA ALA A 58 19.55 -12.33 -2.03
C ALA A 58 20.53 -13.50 -1.91
N ALA A 59 21.81 -13.28 -2.21
CA ALA A 59 22.85 -14.30 -2.08
C ALA A 59 23.05 -14.78 -0.63
N VAL A 60 22.91 -13.89 0.35
CA VAL A 60 23.08 -14.22 1.78
C VAL A 60 21.97 -15.16 2.26
N PHE A 61 20.76 -14.97 1.77
CA PHE A 61 19.57 -15.72 2.20
C PHE A 61 19.14 -16.81 1.20
N GLY A 62 19.90 -17.04 0.12
CA GLY A 62 19.55 -18.01 -0.92
C GLY A 62 18.28 -17.65 -1.71
N LEU A 63 17.99 -16.36 -1.86
CA LEU A 63 16.81 -15.85 -2.59
C LEU A 63 17.15 -15.64 -4.07
N ASP A 64 16.13 -15.74 -4.92
CA ASP A 64 16.21 -15.28 -6.31
C ASP A 64 15.84 -13.79 -6.38
N PRO A 65 16.79 -12.88 -6.71
CA PRO A 65 16.54 -11.43 -6.74
C PRO A 65 15.59 -11.00 -7.88
N ASN A 66 15.30 -11.90 -8.82
CA ASN A 66 14.39 -11.65 -9.94
C ASN A 66 12.96 -12.13 -9.68
N ARG A 67 12.72 -12.85 -8.56
CA ARG A 67 11.41 -13.40 -8.21
C ARG A 67 10.91 -12.82 -6.88
N ILE A 68 10.54 -11.54 -6.92
CA ILE A 68 10.04 -10.81 -5.75
C ILE A 68 8.59 -10.41 -6.00
N GLY A 69 7.67 -10.94 -5.20
CA GLY A 69 6.29 -10.48 -5.14
C GLY A 69 6.02 -9.66 -3.88
N ALA A 70 4.94 -8.89 -3.88
CA ALA A 70 4.47 -8.20 -2.69
C ALA A 70 3.03 -8.59 -2.35
N TRP A 71 2.73 -8.67 -1.06
CA TRP A 71 1.40 -8.97 -0.56
C TRP A 71 1.05 -7.97 0.53
N GLY A 72 -0.19 -7.51 0.56
CA GLY A 72 -0.64 -6.56 1.56
C GLY A 72 -2.14 -6.67 1.79
N SER A 73 -2.59 -6.25 2.97
CA SER A 73 -4.02 -6.11 3.27
C SER A 73 -4.34 -4.68 3.72
N SER A 74 -5.53 -4.16 3.37
CA SER A 74 -5.97 -2.83 3.80
C SER A 74 -4.93 -1.76 3.40
N ALA A 75 -4.39 -0.97 4.33
CA ALA A 75 -3.33 0.01 4.03
C ALA A 75 -2.06 -0.62 3.41
N GLY A 76 -1.76 -1.88 3.75
CA GLY A 76 -0.69 -2.63 3.08
C GLY A 76 -1.08 -3.05 1.66
N GLY A 77 -2.36 -3.34 1.42
CA GLY A 77 -2.92 -3.63 0.10
C GLY A 77 -2.75 -2.44 -0.85
N HIS A 78 -3.12 -1.25 -0.38
CA HIS A 78 -2.84 0.01 -1.06
C HIS A 78 -1.35 0.19 -1.41
N LEU A 79 -0.45 -0.06 -0.45
CA LEU A 79 0.99 0.11 -0.69
C LEU A 79 1.51 -0.88 -1.74
N VAL A 80 1.07 -2.15 -1.70
CA VAL A 80 1.51 -3.11 -2.72
C VAL A 80 0.89 -2.82 -4.08
N ALA A 81 -0.35 -2.34 -4.15
CA ALA A 81 -0.93 -1.86 -5.41
C ALA A 81 -0.09 -0.72 -6.01
N LEU A 82 0.30 0.27 -5.19
CA LEU A 82 1.21 1.34 -5.62
C LEU A 82 2.62 0.85 -5.96
N MET A 83 3.12 -0.22 -5.34
CA MET A 83 4.41 -0.82 -5.75
C MET A 83 4.38 -1.37 -7.17
N ALA A 84 3.20 -1.73 -7.69
CA ALA A 84 3.03 -2.23 -9.05
C ALA A 84 2.74 -1.12 -10.06
N THR A 85 2.01 -0.06 -9.68
CA THR A 85 1.55 0.97 -10.63
C THR A 85 2.35 2.27 -10.58
N LEU A 86 2.90 2.65 -9.42
CA LEU A 86 3.59 3.94 -9.29
C LEU A 86 4.92 3.92 -10.07
N PRO A 87 5.19 4.92 -10.94
CA PRO A 87 6.42 4.97 -11.70
C PRO A 87 7.68 4.81 -10.83
N TYR A 88 8.57 3.94 -11.27
CA TYR A 88 9.83 3.67 -10.57
C TYR A 88 10.80 4.85 -10.76
N PRO A 89 11.65 5.16 -9.76
CA PRO A 89 12.67 6.18 -9.93
C PRO A 89 13.63 5.79 -11.07
N GLU A 90 13.93 6.74 -11.97
CA GLU A 90 14.76 6.46 -13.17
C GLU A 90 16.19 6.01 -12.84
N ASN A 91 16.74 6.46 -11.70
CA ASN A 91 18.15 6.28 -11.34
C ASN A 91 18.35 5.31 -10.16
N GLU A 92 17.59 4.23 -10.11
CA GLU A 92 17.81 3.18 -9.12
C GLU A 92 19.04 2.33 -9.46
N SER A 93 20.05 2.33 -8.58
CA SER A 93 21.20 1.41 -8.69
C SER A 93 20.82 -0.05 -8.46
N ILE A 94 19.75 -0.27 -7.68
CA ILE A 94 19.14 -1.57 -7.44
C ILE A 94 17.65 -1.36 -7.59
N SER A 95 17.04 -2.10 -8.52
CA SER A 95 15.62 -1.97 -8.79
C SER A 95 14.78 -2.21 -7.54
N SER A 96 13.68 -1.47 -7.40
CA SER A 96 12.61 -1.73 -6.43
C SER A 96 11.38 -2.41 -7.05
N ARG A 97 11.44 -2.81 -8.33
CA ARG A 97 10.34 -3.49 -9.05
C ARG A 97 9.95 -4.80 -8.41
N VAL A 98 8.66 -5.10 -8.39
CA VAL A 98 8.09 -6.41 -8.03
C VAL A 98 7.49 -7.07 -9.26
N SER A 99 7.46 -8.40 -9.30
CA SER A 99 6.95 -9.17 -10.45
C SER A 99 5.44 -9.42 -10.35
N VAL A 100 4.91 -9.44 -9.13
CA VAL A 100 3.49 -9.72 -8.84
C VAL A 100 3.09 -9.03 -7.54
N VAL A 101 1.85 -8.59 -7.46
CA VAL A 101 1.24 -8.04 -6.25
C VAL A 101 -0.08 -8.73 -5.92
N CYS A 102 -0.28 -9.00 -4.64
CA CYS A 102 -1.52 -9.52 -4.10
C CYS A 102 -2.12 -8.46 -3.16
N ASP A 103 -3.10 -7.73 -3.66
CA ASP A 103 -3.84 -6.72 -2.90
C ASP A 103 -5.07 -7.35 -2.25
N TRP A 104 -5.11 -7.35 -0.92
CA TRP A 104 -6.28 -7.75 -0.15
C TRP A 104 -6.98 -6.51 0.38
N TYR A 105 -8.10 -6.13 -0.24
CA TYR A 105 -9.00 -5.03 0.16
C TYR A 105 -8.26 -3.72 0.47
N GLY A 106 -7.28 -3.37 -0.34
CA GLY A 106 -6.62 -2.07 -0.29
C GLY A 106 -7.50 -0.95 -0.87
N PRO A 107 -7.48 0.27 -0.32
CA PRO A 107 -8.02 1.43 -1.01
C PRO A 107 -7.13 1.72 -2.22
N THR A 108 -7.70 1.80 -3.41
CA THR A 108 -6.96 2.05 -4.67
C THR A 108 -7.09 3.50 -5.14
N GLU A 109 -8.11 4.23 -4.67
CA GLU A 109 -8.39 5.59 -5.09
C GLU A 109 -8.82 6.45 -3.89
N LEU A 110 -7.98 7.40 -3.50
CA LEU A 110 -8.17 8.18 -2.27
C LEU A 110 -9.24 9.26 -2.40
N LEU A 111 -9.52 9.76 -3.61
CA LEU A 111 -10.49 10.84 -3.87
C LEU A 111 -11.94 10.42 -3.63
N THR A 112 -12.25 9.13 -3.70
CA THR A 112 -13.58 8.54 -3.50
C THR A 112 -13.63 7.72 -2.21
N MET A 113 -12.49 7.27 -1.70
CA MET A 113 -12.38 6.47 -0.47
C MET A 113 -12.89 7.23 0.77
N PRO A 114 -13.94 6.72 1.45
CA PRO A 114 -14.29 7.21 2.77
C PRO A 114 -13.20 6.93 3.82
N PRO A 115 -13.02 7.77 4.86
CA PRO A 115 -13.77 8.99 5.17
C PRO A 115 -13.10 10.25 4.60
N ASN A 116 -12.45 10.19 3.43
CA ASN A 116 -11.74 11.35 2.88
C ASN A 116 -12.67 12.43 2.31
N ASN A 117 -13.97 12.13 2.19
CA ASN A 117 -14.99 13.01 1.67
C ASN A 117 -16.05 13.33 2.72
N VAL A 118 -16.51 14.58 2.71
CA VAL A 118 -17.70 15.04 3.45
C VAL A 118 -18.93 14.32 2.92
N GLY A 119 -19.80 13.86 3.81
CA GLY A 119 -20.98 13.08 3.46
C GLY A 119 -21.24 11.95 4.45
N ASN A 120 -22.43 11.35 4.37
CA ASN A 120 -22.89 10.28 5.29
C ASN A 120 -22.71 10.65 6.78
N GLY A 121 -23.00 11.90 7.12
CA GLY A 121 -22.90 12.42 8.49
C GLY A 121 -21.51 12.88 8.93
N ARG A 122 -20.49 12.83 8.06
CA ARG A 122 -19.14 13.33 8.37
C ARG A 122 -19.03 14.83 8.13
N THR A 123 -18.40 15.52 9.08
CA THR A 123 -18.06 16.93 9.04
C THR A 123 -16.72 17.17 8.35
N GLU A 124 -16.39 18.44 8.08
CA GLU A 124 -15.05 18.82 7.61
C GLU A 124 -13.96 18.49 8.63
N GLU A 125 -14.26 18.60 9.93
CA GLU A 125 -13.34 18.23 11.01
C GLU A 125 -13.04 16.72 11.02
N ASP A 126 -14.05 15.88 10.76
CA ASP A 126 -13.87 14.43 10.63
C ASP A 126 -12.93 14.10 9.47
N VAL A 127 -13.12 14.77 8.33
CA VAL A 127 -12.30 14.60 7.12
C VAL A 127 -10.86 15.09 7.37
N ALA A 128 -10.67 16.22 8.05
CA ALA A 128 -9.36 16.74 8.43
C ALA A 128 -8.58 15.77 9.33
N ASN A 129 -9.29 14.95 10.11
CA ASN A 129 -8.70 13.93 10.99
C ASN A 129 -8.65 12.51 10.38
N SER A 130 -9.09 12.34 9.13
CA SER A 130 -9.17 11.07 8.41
C SER A 130 -7.81 10.37 8.24
N ASN A 131 -7.82 9.10 7.82
CA ASN A 131 -6.56 8.39 7.53
C ASN A 131 -5.89 8.92 6.26
N GLY A 132 -6.66 9.30 5.23
CA GLY A 132 -6.11 9.94 4.04
C GLY A 132 -5.50 11.30 4.38
N ALA A 133 -6.17 12.12 5.19
CA ALA A 133 -5.62 13.43 5.56
C ALA A 133 -4.31 13.34 6.35
N LYS A 134 -4.19 12.38 7.28
CA LYS A 134 -2.93 12.16 8.01
C LYS A 134 -1.83 11.57 7.12
N LEU A 135 -2.18 10.75 6.12
CA LEU A 135 -1.23 10.24 5.14
C LEU A 135 -0.65 11.37 4.30
N LEU A 136 -1.51 12.24 3.75
CA LEU A 136 -1.10 13.28 2.81
C LEU A 136 -0.59 14.57 3.49
N GLY A 137 -0.95 14.79 4.75
CA GLY A 137 -0.67 16.06 5.45
C GLY A 137 -1.64 17.20 5.12
N CYS A 138 -2.67 16.92 4.33
CA CYS A 138 -3.71 17.81 3.84
C CYS A 138 -4.98 16.98 3.60
N THR A 139 -6.16 17.60 3.58
CA THR A 139 -7.35 16.85 3.17
C THR A 139 -7.22 16.46 1.70
N VAL A 140 -7.78 15.31 1.32
CA VAL A 140 -7.72 14.82 -0.07
C VAL A 140 -8.31 15.85 -1.06
N LYS A 141 -9.33 16.59 -0.63
CA LYS A 141 -9.93 17.70 -1.40
C LYS A 141 -8.95 18.86 -1.64
N ASP A 142 -8.12 19.18 -0.65
CA ASP A 142 -7.20 20.32 -0.72
C ASP A 142 -5.91 20.00 -1.50
N CYS A 143 -5.58 18.72 -1.65
CA CYS A 143 -4.38 18.26 -2.36
C CYS A 143 -4.67 17.10 -3.33
N PRO A 144 -5.53 17.31 -4.34
CA PRO A 144 -6.01 16.24 -5.22
C PRO A 144 -4.89 15.59 -6.04
N ASP A 145 -3.90 16.36 -6.49
CA ASP A 145 -2.78 15.80 -7.27
C ASP A 145 -1.89 14.87 -6.42
N LEU A 146 -1.68 15.22 -5.15
CA LEU A 146 -0.96 14.36 -4.20
C LEU A 146 -1.78 13.10 -3.87
N ALA A 147 -3.10 13.25 -3.76
CA ALA A 147 -4.01 12.11 -3.55
C ALA A 147 -4.00 11.14 -4.75
N LYS A 148 -3.98 11.64 -5.98
CA LYS A 148 -3.82 10.82 -7.20
C LYS A 148 -2.46 10.13 -7.25
N GLN A 149 -1.39 10.82 -6.89
CA GLN A 149 -0.07 10.19 -6.78
C GLN A 149 -0.08 9.04 -5.76
N ALA A 150 -0.81 9.19 -4.66
CA ALA A 150 -1.03 8.15 -3.65
C ALA A 150 -2.23 7.23 -3.95
N SER A 151 -2.70 7.15 -5.20
CA SER A 151 -3.80 6.27 -5.61
C SER A 151 -3.33 5.33 -6.70
N ALA A 152 -3.34 4.02 -6.44
CA ALA A 152 -2.90 3.03 -7.42
C ALA A 152 -3.69 3.13 -8.73
N TYR A 153 -5.00 3.41 -8.64
CA TYR A 153 -5.93 3.57 -9.77
C TYR A 153 -5.48 4.63 -10.78
N ASP A 154 -4.96 5.78 -10.30
CA ASP A 154 -4.52 6.89 -11.16
C ASP A 154 -3.15 6.65 -11.82
N ASN A 155 -2.45 5.56 -11.46
CA ASN A 155 -1.09 5.26 -11.94
C ASN A 155 -1.04 4.03 -12.85
N VAL A 156 -2.16 3.37 -13.15
CA VAL A 156 -2.19 2.13 -13.92
C VAL A 156 -1.61 2.31 -15.33
N SER A 157 -0.74 1.39 -15.74
CA SER A 157 -0.08 1.38 -17.03
C SER A 157 0.09 -0.03 -17.59
N SER A 158 0.52 -0.15 -18.85
CA SER A 158 0.84 -1.47 -19.44
C SER A 158 2.17 -2.07 -18.95
N ASP A 159 2.97 -1.33 -18.18
CA ASP A 159 4.26 -1.78 -17.62
C ASP A 159 4.14 -2.30 -16.18
N ASP A 160 2.90 -2.37 -15.66
CA ASP A 160 2.63 -2.73 -14.26
C ASP A 160 2.91 -4.21 -13.98
N ALA A 161 3.22 -4.52 -12.72
CA ALA A 161 3.34 -5.90 -12.26
C ALA A 161 2.00 -6.66 -12.36
N ALA A 162 2.03 -7.99 -12.42
CA ALA A 162 0.81 -8.79 -12.41
C ALA A 162 0.04 -8.61 -11.08
N PHE A 163 -1.29 -8.56 -11.13
CA PHE A 163 -2.16 -8.36 -9.98
C PHE A 163 -2.98 -9.61 -9.62
N LEU A 164 -3.17 -9.83 -8.32
CA LEU A 164 -4.30 -10.55 -7.74
C LEU A 164 -5.00 -9.61 -6.74
N ILE A 165 -6.29 -9.36 -6.95
CA ILE A 165 -7.10 -8.51 -6.07
C ILE A 165 -8.13 -9.39 -5.34
N MET A 166 -8.20 -9.26 -4.02
CA MET A 166 -9.11 -10.03 -3.16
C MET A 166 -9.88 -9.09 -2.22
N HIS A 167 -11.20 -9.20 -2.16
CA HIS A 167 -12.03 -8.37 -1.29
C HIS A 167 -13.26 -9.15 -0.83
N GLY A 168 -13.58 -9.09 0.47
CA GLY A 168 -14.85 -9.60 0.99
C GLY A 168 -16.01 -8.66 0.66
N ASP A 169 -17.16 -9.21 0.26
CA ASP A 169 -18.36 -8.45 -0.10
C ASP A 169 -19.06 -7.78 1.11
N GLU A 170 -18.69 -8.16 2.33
CA GLU A 170 -19.18 -7.58 3.59
C GLU A 170 -18.15 -6.71 4.34
N ASP A 171 -17.10 -6.19 3.67
CA ASP A 171 -16.10 -5.33 4.32
C ASP A 171 -16.73 -3.99 4.82
N PRO A 172 -16.71 -3.71 6.14
CA PRO A 172 -17.30 -2.48 6.68
C PRO A 172 -16.35 -1.27 6.66
N GLY A 173 -15.09 -1.46 6.28
CA GLY A 173 -14.02 -0.47 6.32
C GLY A 173 -13.64 0.07 4.95
N VAL A 174 -13.43 -0.80 3.97
CA VAL A 174 -13.14 -0.43 2.58
C VAL A 174 -14.33 -0.80 1.70
N PRO A 175 -14.91 0.14 0.95
CA PRO A 175 -15.97 -0.21 0.00
C PRO A 175 -15.45 -1.16 -1.09
N LEU A 176 -16.25 -2.16 -1.46
CA LEU A 176 -15.91 -3.12 -2.51
C LEU A 176 -15.50 -2.46 -3.84
N GLN A 177 -16.03 -1.26 -4.13
CA GLN A 177 -15.69 -0.46 -5.31
C GLN A 177 -14.21 -0.04 -5.37
N GLN A 178 -13.45 -0.19 -4.29
CA GLN A 178 -12.01 0.07 -4.27
C GLN A 178 -11.18 -1.10 -4.81
N SER A 179 -11.78 -2.27 -5.09
CA SER A 179 -11.05 -3.39 -5.69
C SER A 179 -11.24 -3.40 -7.21
N THR A 180 -10.47 -2.56 -7.90
CA THR A 180 -10.50 -2.32 -9.34
C THR A 180 -9.11 -2.24 -9.94
#